data_AF-A0AAU0BJ36-F1
#
_entry.id   AF-A0AAU0BJ36-F1
#
_cell.length_a   1.000
_cell.length_b   1.000
_cell.length_c   1.000
_cell.angle_alpha   90.00
_cell.angle_beta   90.00
_cell.angle_gamma   90.00
#
_symmetry.space_group_name_H-M   'P 1'
#
loop_
_entity.id
_entity.type
_entity.pdbx_description
1 polymer ?
#
loop_
_entity_poly.entity_id
_entity_poly.type
_entity_poly.pdbx_seq_one_letter_code
_entity_poly.pdbx_strand_id
1 'polypeptide(L)'
;MNSITTYGVTTGKSSKSDAVEDALTRCSSHGETNCRIGLAYKNQCAAVAEPQTNGLPFADGFSAFMGASSVARASMLATEKCRKGNSATPNAQCKVVYTACSEATFEKF
;
A
#
# COMPACT_ATOMS: atom_id res chain seq x y z
N MET A 1 -16.03 -14.05 10.92
CA MET A 1 -14.56 -14.01 10.96
C MET A 1 -14.16 -12.61 10.55
N ASN A 2 -13.39 -11.91 11.39
CA ASN A 2 -12.89 -10.57 11.07
C ASN A 2 -11.72 -10.76 10.11
N SER A 3 -11.98 -10.72 8.79
CA SER A 3 -10.90 -10.73 7.80
C SER A 3 -10.13 -9.42 7.94
N ILE A 4 -8.92 -9.50 8.48
CA ILE A 4 -8.00 -8.38 8.58
C ILE A 4 -7.12 -8.43 7.33
N THR A 5 -7.03 -7.33 6.60
CA THR A 5 -6.10 -7.20 5.48
C THR A 5 -4.71 -6.92 6.04
N THR A 6 -3.78 -7.86 5.87
CA THR A 6 -2.37 -7.70 6.26
C THR A 6 -1.57 -7.06 5.12
N TYR A 7 -0.75 -6.05 5.43
CA TYR A 7 0.17 -5.43 4.46
C TYR A 7 1.62 -5.59 4.92
N GLY A 8 2.46 -6.22 4.09
CA GLY A 8 3.91 -6.19 4.24
C GLY A 8 4.50 -4.96 3.56
N VAL A 9 4.98 -3.99 4.35
CA VAL A 9 5.59 -2.74 3.85
C VAL A 9 7.06 -2.63 4.25
N THR A 10 7.88 -2.06 3.38
CA THR A 10 9.32 -1.88 3.63
C THR A 10 9.88 -0.67 2.87
N THR A 11 10.90 -0.04 3.43
CA THR A 11 11.65 1.07 2.84
C THR A 11 13.15 0.92 3.13
N GLY A 12 13.99 1.67 2.41
CA GLY A 12 15.44 1.75 2.69
C GLY A 12 16.28 0.58 2.18
N LYS A 13 15.71 -0.33 1.39
CA LYS A 13 16.48 -1.42 0.75
C LYS A 13 17.27 -0.90 -0.44
N SER A 14 18.47 -1.46 -0.64
CA SER A 14 19.43 -1.10 -1.69
C SER A 14 18.99 -1.54 -3.10
N SER A 15 18.13 -2.54 -3.20
CA SER A 15 17.65 -3.07 -4.48
C SER A 15 16.15 -3.36 -4.46
N LYS A 16 15.55 -3.42 -5.67
CA LYS A 16 14.15 -3.81 -5.83
C LYS A 16 13.89 -5.24 -5.38
N SER A 17 14.81 -6.17 -5.63
CA SER A 17 14.68 -7.57 -5.22
C SER A 17 14.61 -7.68 -3.70
N ASP A 18 15.52 -7.02 -2.98
CA ASP A 18 15.55 -7.07 -1.51
C ASP A 18 14.29 -6.43 -0.91
N ALA A 19 13.80 -5.35 -1.52
CA ALA A 19 12.53 -4.72 -1.13
C ALA A 19 11.34 -5.66 -1.33
N VAL A 20 11.29 -6.36 -2.46
CA VAL A 20 10.21 -7.29 -2.78
C VAL A 20 10.24 -8.49 -1.83
N GLU A 21 11.40 -9.09 -1.60
CA GLU A 21 11.56 -10.24 -0.71
C GLU A 21 11.20 -9.90 0.75
N ASP A 22 11.67 -8.76 1.25
CA ASP A 22 11.36 -8.29 2.62
C ASP A 22 9.88 -7.97 2.78
N ALA A 23 9.25 -7.32 1.79
CA ALA A 23 7.81 -7.04 1.81
C ALA A 23 6.97 -8.32 1.78
N LEU A 24 7.33 -9.32 0.96
CA LEU A 24 6.63 -10.60 0.90
C LEU A 24 6.79 -11.39 2.20
N THR A 25 8.00 -11.41 2.77
CA THR A 25 8.28 -12.07 4.06
C THR A 25 7.48 -11.45 5.21
N ARG A 26 7.35 -10.11 5.23
CA ARG A 26 6.50 -9.42 6.21
C ARG A 26 5.02 -9.69 6.01
N CYS A 27 4.58 -9.78 4.76
CA CYS A 27 3.19 -10.10 4.47
C CYS A 27 2.80 -11.50 4.95
N SER A 28 3.70 -12.49 4.78
CA SER A 28 3.43 -13.88 5.15
C SER A 28 3.78 -14.23 6.59
N SER A 29 4.13 -13.25 7.44
CA SER A 29 4.67 -13.49 8.78
C SER A 29 3.67 -14.14 9.75
N HIS A 30 2.38 -14.11 9.43
CA HIS A 30 1.32 -14.76 10.22
C HIS A 30 0.67 -15.95 9.50
N GLY A 31 1.31 -16.45 8.44
CA GLY A 31 0.86 -17.61 7.68
C GLY A 31 -0.02 -17.27 6.47
N GLU A 32 -0.12 -16.00 6.08
CA GLU A 32 -0.81 -15.57 4.88
C GLU A 32 -0.16 -16.18 3.62
N THR A 33 -0.97 -16.83 2.79
CA THR A 33 -0.50 -17.58 1.61
C THR A 33 -0.73 -16.84 0.28
N ASN A 34 -1.48 -15.74 0.29
CA ASN A 34 -1.86 -14.99 -0.90
C ASN A 34 -1.08 -13.66 -1.07
N CYS A 35 0.09 -13.55 -0.46
CA CYS A 35 0.94 -12.37 -0.52
C CYS A 35 1.40 -12.05 -1.95
N ARG A 36 1.19 -10.80 -2.37
CA ARG A 36 1.58 -10.29 -3.70
C ARG A 36 2.06 -8.85 -3.58
N ILE A 37 2.96 -8.46 -4.46
CA ILE A 37 3.44 -7.07 -4.51
C ILE A 37 2.37 -6.16 -5.09
N GLY A 38 1.90 -5.20 -4.28
CA GLY A 38 0.98 -4.14 -4.71
C GLY A 38 1.69 -2.94 -5.36
N LEU A 39 2.89 -2.60 -4.89
CA LEU A 39 3.70 -1.50 -5.41
C LEU A 39 5.18 -1.68 -5.04
N ALA A 40 6.07 -1.40 -5.99
CA ALA A 40 7.49 -1.18 -5.74
C ALA A 40 7.86 0.18 -6.33
N TYR A 41 8.61 1.00 -5.59
CA TYR A 41 8.87 2.40 -5.92
C TYR A 41 10.31 2.81 -5.61
N LYS A 42 10.83 3.79 -6.37
CA LYS A 42 12.16 4.38 -6.22
C LYS A 42 12.09 5.87 -6.56
N ASN A 43 12.78 6.71 -5.78
CA ASN A 43 12.76 8.17 -5.90
C ASN A 43 11.33 8.75 -5.88
N GLN A 44 10.44 8.12 -5.13
CA GLN A 44 9.01 8.44 -5.06
C GLN A 44 8.48 8.21 -3.64
N CYS A 45 7.30 8.75 -3.38
CA CYS A 45 6.48 8.42 -2.22
C CYS A 45 5.38 7.44 -2.61
N ALA A 46 5.00 6.57 -1.69
CA ALA A 46 3.92 5.62 -1.79
C ALA A 46 2.79 5.96 -0.81
N ALA A 47 1.58 5.62 -1.18
CA ALA A 47 0.42 5.60 -0.30
C ALA A 47 -0.43 4.35 -0.54
N VAL A 48 -1.02 3.82 0.53
CA VAL A 48 -2.04 2.76 0.48
C VAL A 48 -3.35 3.33 0.99
N ALA A 49 -4.40 3.23 0.17
CA ALA A 49 -5.76 3.56 0.56
C ALA A 49 -6.59 2.28 0.66
N GLU A 50 -7.26 2.09 1.80
CA GLU A 50 -8.10 0.94 2.11
C GLU A 50 -9.58 1.36 2.19
N PRO A 51 -10.50 0.57 1.62
CA PRO A 51 -11.92 0.79 1.80
C PRO A 51 -12.37 0.37 3.21
N GLN A 52 -13.20 1.20 3.81
CA GLN A 52 -13.82 0.97 5.10
C GLN A 52 -15.34 1.09 5.00
N THR A 53 -16.06 0.22 5.69
CA THR A 53 -17.51 0.30 5.86
C THR A 53 -17.82 0.44 7.34
N ASN A 54 -18.62 1.43 7.72
CA ASN A 54 -18.92 1.75 9.13
C ASN A 54 -17.66 1.95 10.00
N GLY A 55 -16.59 2.50 9.40
CA GLY A 55 -15.32 2.77 10.08
C GLY A 55 -14.42 1.55 10.29
N LEU A 56 -14.81 0.37 9.80
CA LEU A 56 -14.02 -0.86 9.87
C LEU A 56 -13.46 -1.23 8.49
N PRO A 57 -12.26 -1.84 8.40
CA PRO A 57 -11.73 -2.38 7.15
C PRO A 57 -12.73 -3.27 6.42
N PHE A 58 -12.88 -3.06 5.12
CA PHE A 58 -13.72 -3.90 4.26
C PHE A 58 -12.83 -4.83 3.44
N ALA A 59 -12.66 -6.06 3.93
CA ALA A 59 -11.72 -7.04 3.38
C ALA A 59 -11.98 -7.42 1.92
N ASP A 60 -13.25 -7.45 1.50
CA ASP A 60 -13.63 -7.74 0.11
C ASP A 60 -13.53 -6.50 -0.80
N GLY A 61 -13.18 -5.36 -0.22
CA GLY A 61 -13.02 -4.11 -0.93
C GLY A 61 -11.67 -4.00 -1.64
N PHE A 62 -11.62 -3.14 -2.66
CA PHE A 62 -10.43 -2.85 -3.42
C PHE A 62 -9.52 -1.84 -2.69
N SER A 63 -8.42 -2.31 -2.12
CA SER A 63 -7.32 -1.45 -1.65
C SER A 63 -6.44 -0.98 -2.81
N ALA A 64 -6.03 0.29 -2.79
CA ALA A 64 -5.21 0.90 -3.84
C ALA A 64 -3.82 1.29 -3.32
N PHE A 65 -2.80 0.91 -4.08
CA PHE A 65 -1.40 1.23 -3.83
C PHE A 65 -0.91 2.17 -4.94
N MET A 66 -0.44 3.37 -4.59
CA MET A 66 -0.02 4.36 -5.58
C MET A 66 1.30 5.03 -5.21
N GLY A 67 2.17 5.19 -6.20
CA GLY A 67 3.40 5.97 -6.11
C GLY A 67 3.24 7.35 -6.75
N ALA A 68 3.90 8.37 -6.20
CA ALA A 68 3.97 9.71 -6.78
C ALA A 68 5.20 10.50 -6.29
N SER A 69 5.41 11.70 -6.83
CA SER A 69 6.51 12.59 -6.43
C SER A 69 6.40 13.14 -5.00
N SER A 70 5.22 13.05 -4.36
CA SER A 70 5.00 13.49 -2.98
C SER A 70 3.96 12.63 -2.29
N VAL A 71 3.98 12.62 -0.96
CA VAL A 71 2.95 11.94 -0.15
C VAL A 71 1.55 12.46 -0.49
N ALA A 72 1.38 13.78 -0.62
CA ALA A 72 0.09 14.37 -0.94
C ALA A 72 -0.47 13.86 -2.29
N ARG A 73 0.38 13.80 -3.32
CA ARG A 73 -0.04 13.30 -4.65
C ARG A 73 -0.31 11.80 -4.61
N ALA A 74 0.51 11.01 -3.92
CA ALA A 74 0.33 9.57 -3.79
C ALA A 74 -0.98 9.24 -3.06
N SER A 75 -1.25 9.93 -1.94
CA SER A 75 -2.47 9.79 -1.13
C SER A 75 -3.74 10.12 -1.91
N MET A 76 -3.73 11.21 -2.67
CA MET A 76 -4.86 11.58 -3.54
C MET A 76 -5.11 10.50 -4.60
N LEU A 77 -4.07 10.07 -5.32
CA LEU A 77 -4.20 9.03 -6.35
C LEU A 77 -4.67 7.70 -5.77
N ALA A 78 -4.15 7.30 -4.60
CA ALA A 78 -4.57 6.07 -3.92
C ALA A 78 -6.04 6.15 -3.53
N THR A 79 -6.47 7.28 -2.94
CA THR A 79 -7.86 7.48 -2.53
C THR A 79 -8.82 7.49 -3.72
N GLU A 80 -8.49 8.19 -4.80
CA GLU A 80 -9.29 8.22 -6.04
C GLU A 80 -9.43 6.82 -6.65
N LYS A 81 -8.32 6.08 -6.75
CA LYS A 81 -8.32 4.73 -7.31
C LYS A 81 -9.09 3.75 -6.42
N CYS A 82 -8.95 3.86 -5.10
CA CYS A 82 -9.75 3.09 -4.15
C CYS A 82 -11.24 3.40 -4.32
N ARG A 83 -11.65 4.68 -4.38
CA ARG A 83 -13.07 5.06 -4.57
C ARG A 83 -13.63 4.51 -5.87
N LYS A 84 -12.86 4.59 -6.95
CA LYS A 84 -13.23 4.03 -8.25
C LYS A 84 -13.40 2.51 -8.19
N GLY A 85 -12.49 1.80 -7.52
CA GLY A 85 -12.54 0.34 -7.37
C GLY A 85 -13.68 -0.16 -6.48
N ASN A 86 -14.21 0.69 -5.61
CA ASN A 86 -15.31 0.36 -4.68
C ASN A 86 -16.62 1.08 -5.03
N SER A 87 -16.79 1.60 -6.24
CA SER A 87 -17.96 2.40 -6.63
C SER A 87 -19.29 1.65 -6.52
N ALA A 88 -19.25 0.32 -6.63
CA ALA A 88 -20.42 -0.56 -6.47
C ALA A 88 -20.70 -0.95 -5.01
N THR A 89 -19.87 -0.52 -4.04
CA THR A 89 -20.04 -0.82 -2.62
C THR A 89 -20.62 0.39 -1.90
N PRO A 90 -21.91 0.38 -1.52
CA PRO A 90 -22.53 1.48 -0.79
C PRO A 90 -21.81 1.75 0.53
N ASN A 91 -21.67 3.02 0.89
CA ASN A 91 -21.04 3.49 2.13
C ASN A 91 -19.55 3.15 2.29
N ALA A 92 -18.89 2.61 1.26
CA ALA A 92 -17.44 2.42 1.28
C ALA A 92 -16.71 3.77 1.30
N GLN A 93 -15.91 3.99 2.33
CA GLN A 93 -15.05 5.15 2.48
C GLN A 93 -13.59 4.72 2.33
N CYS A 94 -12.88 5.30 1.38
CA CYS A 94 -11.46 5.04 1.21
C CYS A 94 -10.63 5.93 2.13
N LYS A 95 -9.81 5.32 2.97
CA LYS A 95 -8.88 6.03 3.86
C LYS A 95 -7.44 5.64 3.57
N VAL A 96 -6.54 6.61 3.62
CA VAL A 96 -5.11 6.34 3.54
C VAL A 96 -4.65 5.72 4.86
N VAL A 97 -4.11 4.51 4.80
CA VAL A 97 -3.66 3.73 5.96
C VAL A 97 -2.14 3.62 6.06
N TYR A 98 -1.43 3.95 4.98
CA TYR A 98 0.03 3.94 4.94
C TYR A 98 0.55 5.00 3.97
N THR A 99 1.65 5.66 4.36
CA THR A 99 2.45 6.50 3.47
C THR A 99 3.93 6.34 3.81
N ALA A 100 4.80 6.41 2.80
CA ALA A 100 6.24 6.46 2.98
C ALA A 100 6.94 6.99 1.73
N CYS A 101 8.18 7.46 1.86
CA CYS A 101 9.01 7.85 0.71
C CYS A 101 10.30 7.04 0.68
N SER A 102 10.80 6.76 -0.53
CA SER A 102 12.15 6.24 -0.69
C SER A 102 13.11 7.40 -0.60
N GLU A 103 14.04 7.35 0.34
CA GLU A 103 15.12 8.33 0.41
C GLU A 103 16.08 8.15 -0.76
N ALA A 104 16.66 9.25 -1.23
CA ALA A 104 17.70 9.20 -2.25
C ALA A 104 18.98 8.64 -1.63
N THR A 105 19.49 7.55 -2.17
CA THR A 105 20.84 7.08 -1.86
C THR A 105 21.85 7.86 -2.71
N PHE A 106 22.64 8.71 -2.05
CA PHE A 106 23.76 9.41 -2.68
C PHE A 106 24.99 8.50 -2.64
N GLU A 107 25.51 8.12 -3.82
CA GLU A 107 26.85 7.53 -3.90
C GLU A 107 27.89 8.65 -3.80
N LYS A 108 28.86 8.50 -2.88
CA LYS A 108 30.02 9.38 -2.81
C LYS A 108 30.93 9.02 -3.99
N PHE A 109 31.14 9.96 -4.91
CA PHE A 109 32.16 9.87 -5.97
C PHE A 109 33.51 10.37 -5.46
#